data_AF-A0A2D3UP12-F1
#
_entry.id   AF-A0A2D3UP12-F1
#
_cell.length_a   1.000
_cell.length_b   1.000
_cell.length_c   1.000
_cell.angle_alpha   90.00
_cell.angle_beta   90.00
_cell.angle_gamma   90.00
#
_symmetry.space_group_name_H-M   'P 1'
#
loop_
_entity.id
_entity.type
_entity.pdbx_description
1 polymer ?
#
loop_
_entity_poly.entity_id
_entity_poly.type
_entity_poly.pdbx_seq_one_letter_code
_entity_poly.pdbx_strand_id
1 'polypeptide(L)'
;MTTPNGVFSLKAIANGSNTNLVVVGQAPQMPGSLVILDGTTQEASLSFVNVDGEKYGWVVGDAGHVSGVAIGVGAEKNYKDSSFIITDGGSIYHQLTAATNMWLACDRTVNGEQHKILAWGNQGSDGRFPDGCSFASVKQSCADDMAPTDSA
;
A
#
# COMPACT_ATOMS: atom_id res chain seq x y z
N MET A 1 -0.66 -6.62 -22.73
CA MET A 1 -1.03 -7.60 -21.68
C MET A 1 -1.55 -6.81 -20.50
N THR A 2 -2.87 -6.70 -20.38
CA THR A 2 -3.56 -6.03 -19.27
C THR A 2 -3.72 -7.04 -18.14
N THR A 3 -2.99 -6.88 -17.04
CA THR A 3 -3.28 -7.64 -15.82
C THR A 3 -4.68 -7.22 -15.33
N PRO A 4 -5.57 -8.17 -15.02
CA PRO A 4 -6.87 -7.85 -14.46
C PRO A 4 -6.70 -7.28 -13.05
N ASN A 5 -7.68 -6.51 -12.58
CA ASN A 5 -7.87 -6.19 -11.17
C ASN A 5 -7.64 -7.46 -10.33
N GLY A 6 -6.51 -7.54 -9.63
CA GLY A 6 -6.01 -8.77 -9.02
C GLY A 6 -5.59 -8.54 -7.57
N VAL A 7 -5.50 -9.62 -6.81
CA VAL A 7 -4.94 -9.62 -5.45
C VAL A 7 -3.41 -9.62 -5.57
N PHE A 8 -2.76 -8.73 -4.84
CA PHE A 8 -1.30 -8.60 -4.81
C PHE A 8 -0.81 -8.66 -3.36
N SER A 9 0.32 -9.33 -3.15
CA SER A 9 1.11 -9.20 -1.93
C SER A 9 1.86 -7.88 -1.96
N LEU A 10 2.00 -7.18 -0.83
CA LEU A 10 2.72 -5.91 -0.79
C LEU A 10 4.19 -6.12 -0.43
N LYS A 11 5.07 -5.37 -1.10
CA LYS A 11 6.51 -5.33 -0.83
C LYS A 11 7.01 -3.90 -0.87
N ALA A 12 7.99 -3.59 -0.03
CA ALA A 12 8.72 -2.33 -0.09
C ALA A 12 10.02 -2.52 -0.88
N ILE A 13 10.28 -1.66 -1.87
CA ILE A 13 11.50 -1.70 -2.69
C ILE A 13 12.19 -0.34 -2.70
N ALA A 14 13.51 -0.33 -2.86
CA ALA A 14 14.25 0.91 -3.07
C ALA A 14 13.78 1.58 -4.35
N ASN A 15 13.69 2.91 -4.37
CA ASN A 15 13.30 3.67 -5.55
C ASN A 15 14.48 4.22 -6.36
N GLY A 16 15.70 3.81 -6.01
CA GLY A 16 16.93 4.13 -6.73
C GLY A 16 17.50 5.53 -6.47
N SER A 17 16.78 6.41 -5.75
CA SER A 17 17.17 7.81 -5.57
C SER A 17 17.27 8.29 -4.12
N ASN A 18 16.63 7.60 -3.17
CA ASN A 18 16.57 8.00 -1.77
C ASN A 18 16.48 6.79 -0.84
N THR A 19 16.64 7.05 0.46
CA THR A 19 16.51 6.03 1.52
C THR A 19 15.06 5.56 1.73
N ASN A 20 14.09 6.27 1.15
CA ASN A 20 12.68 5.95 1.28
C ASN A 20 12.31 4.88 0.25
N LEU A 21 11.61 3.86 0.72
CA LEU A 21 11.14 2.76 -0.11
C LEU A 21 9.79 3.12 -0.71
N VAL A 22 9.45 2.48 -1.83
CA VAL A 22 8.12 2.53 -2.45
C VAL A 22 7.40 1.21 -2.23
N VAL A 23 6.12 1.28 -1.91
CA VAL A 23 5.27 0.10 -1.72
C VAL A 23 4.70 -0.35 -3.06
N VAL A 24 5.11 -1.54 -3.50
CA VAL A 24 4.68 -2.18 -4.74
C VAL A 24 3.83 -3.41 -4.47
N GLY A 25 2.89 -3.68 -5.37
CA GLY A 25 2.20 -4.95 -5.49
C GLY A 25 3.08 -5.98 -6.19
N GLN A 26 3.10 -7.19 -5.67
CA GLN A 26 3.79 -8.35 -6.20
C GLN A 26 2.79 -9.48 -6.43
N ALA A 27 3.09 -10.37 -7.39
CA ALA A 27 2.23 -11.51 -7.69
C ALA A 27 1.92 -12.31 -6.40
N PRO A 28 0.66 -12.73 -6.19
CA PRO A 28 0.19 -13.30 -4.92
C PRO A 28 0.88 -14.61 -4.54
N GLN A 29 1.55 -15.27 -5.48
CA GLN A 29 2.30 -16.51 -5.27
C GLN A 29 3.68 -16.29 -4.64
N MET A 30 4.11 -15.03 -4.49
CA MET A 30 5.36 -14.69 -3.83
C MET A 30 5.07 -14.11 -2.44
N PRO A 31 5.82 -14.52 -1.40
CA PRO A 31 5.65 -13.97 -0.07
C PRO A 31 5.89 -12.45 -0.13
N GLY A 32 4.88 -11.69 0.30
CA GLY A 32 5.01 -10.25 0.49
C GLY A 32 5.98 -9.93 1.64
N SER A 33 6.27 -8.65 1.82
CA SER A 33 6.92 -8.20 3.04
C SER A 33 6.02 -8.45 4.25
N LEU A 34 6.58 -9.01 5.32
CA LEU A 34 5.88 -9.06 6.60
C LEU A 34 5.58 -7.62 7.05
N VAL A 35 4.32 -7.35 7.37
CA VAL A 35 3.89 -6.10 7.98
C VAL A 35 3.67 -6.35 9.47
N ILE A 36 4.41 -5.65 10.31
CA ILE A 36 4.18 -5.61 11.76
C ILE A 36 3.17 -4.51 12.06
N LEU A 37 2.24 -4.87 12.94
CA LEU A 37 1.27 -4.00 13.57
C LEU A 37 1.77 -3.64 14.97
N ASP A 38 1.80 -2.35 15.28
CA ASP A 38 2.10 -1.84 16.62
C ASP A 38 0.99 -0.87 17.05
N GLY A 39 0.44 -1.06 18.25
CA GLY A 39 -0.70 -0.30 18.77
C GLY A 39 -2.01 -1.09 18.81
N THR A 40 -3.13 -0.37 18.72
CA THR A 40 -4.47 -0.98 18.72
C THR A 40 -5.06 -0.98 17.32
N THR A 41 -6.12 -1.75 17.07
CA THR A 41 -6.79 -1.73 15.76
C THR A 41 -7.36 -0.36 15.37
N GLN A 42 -7.54 0.57 16.32
CA GLN A 42 -8.01 1.92 16.05
C GLN A 42 -6.88 2.95 15.95
N GLU A 43 -5.67 2.61 16.40
CA GLU A 43 -4.47 3.46 16.36
C GLU A 43 -3.27 2.57 16.13
N ALA A 44 -3.16 2.07 14.90
CA ALA A 44 -2.11 1.15 14.50
C ALA A 44 -1.02 1.87 13.72
N SER A 45 0.19 1.37 13.88
CA SER A 45 1.30 1.64 12.98
C SER A 45 1.66 0.41 12.19
N LEU A 46 1.84 0.61 10.88
CA LEU A 46 2.24 -0.43 9.94
C LEU A 46 3.72 -0.28 9.63
N SER A 47 4.46 -1.38 9.70
CA SER A 47 5.88 -1.38 9.35
C SER A 47 6.25 -2.62 8.55
N PHE A 48 6.99 -2.44 7.45
CA PHE A 48 7.62 -3.56 6.77
C PHE A 48 8.87 -4.00 7.52
N VAL A 49 9.06 -5.31 7.62
CA VAL A 49 10.31 -5.95 8.03
C VAL A 49 10.91 -6.63 6.82
N ASN A 50 11.59 -5.89 5.95
CA ASN A 50 12.07 -6.53 4.72
C ASN A 50 13.28 -5.93 4.02
N VAL A 51 14.03 -5.03 4.66
CA VAL A 51 15.32 -4.60 4.12
C VAL A 51 16.35 -4.80 5.22
N ASP A 52 17.15 -5.87 5.10
CA ASP A 52 18.28 -6.17 5.99
C ASP A 52 17.93 -6.29 7.50
N GLY A 53 16.71 -6.73 7.83
CA GLY A 53 16.24 -6.86 9.21
C GLY A 53 15.77 -5.56 9.87
N GLU A 54 15.76 -4.47 9.11
CA GLU A 54 15.31 -3.15 9.58
C GLU A 54 13.80 -2.97 9.42
N LYS A 55 13.22 -2.14 10.31
CA LYS A 55 11.80 -1.77 10.29
C LYS A 55 11.60 -0.45 9.56
N TYR A 56 10.71 -0.46 8.58
CA TYR A 56 10.31 0.73 7.82
C TYR A 56 8.82 1.00 8.01
N GLY A 57 8.47 2.11 8.65
CA GLY A 57 7.09 2.52 8.85
C GLY A 57 6.47 2.98 7.54
N TRP A 58 5.20 2.67 7.34
CA TRP A 58 4.43 3.15 6.19
C TRP A 58 4.27 4.67 6.27
N VAL A 59 4.52 5.33 5.14
CA VAL A 59 4.36 6.78 4.99
C VAL A 59 3.23 7.04 4.00
N VAL A 60 2.17 7.68 4.47
CA VAL A 60 1.03 8.09 3.65
C VAL A 60 1.04 9.62 3.58
N GLY A 61 1.21 10.16 2.38
CA GLY A 61 1.17 11.60 2.17
C GLY A 61 -0.25 12.16 2.31
N ASP A 62 -0.35 13.37 2.82
CA ASP A 62 -1.61 14.12 2.84
C ASP A 62 -2.00 14.53 1.41
N ALA A 63 -3.02 13.88 0.86
CA ALA A 63 -3.59 14.22 -0.45
C ALA A 63 -4.48 15.49 -0.39
N GLY A 64 -4.83 15.95 0.80
CA GLY A 64 -5.62 17.13 1.07
C GLY A 64 -7.00 17.08 0.42
N HIS A 65 -7.47 18.25 -0.03
CA HIS A 65 -8.75 18.43 -0.72
C HIS A 65 -8.58 18.64 -2.24
N VAL A 66 -7.36 18.46 -2.76
CA VAL A 66 -7.07 18.64 -4.18
C VAL A 66 -7.63 17.43 -4.93
N SER A 67 -8.49 17.66 -5.91
CA SER A 67 -9.10 16.57 -6.69
C SER A 67 -8.10 15.96 -7.68
N GLY A 68 -8.24 14.65 -7.92
CA GLY A 68 -7.44 13.93 -8.91
C GLY A 68 -5.98 13.71 -8.49
N VAL A 69 -5.70 13.63 -7.19
CA VAL A 69 -4.35 13.38 -6.68
C VAL A 69 -4.17 11.90 -6.31
N ALA A 70 -3.00 11.35 -6.60
CA ALA A 70 -2.54 10.05 -6.10
C ALA A 70 -1.09 10.16 -5.65
N ILE A 71 -0.85 9.99 -4.35
CA ILE A 71 0.47 10.02 -3.73
C ILE A 71 0.88 8.58 -3.42
N GLY A 72 2.04 8.16 -3.91
CA GLY A 72 2.56 6.82 -3.63
C GLY A 72 2.80 6.62 -2.13
N VAL A 73 2.41 5.45 -1.62
CA VAL A 73 2.72 5.04 -0.26
C VAL A 73 4.19 4.68 -0.20
N GLY A 74 4.90 5.31 0.73
CA GLY A 74 6.31 5.07 0.98
C GLY A 74 6.54 4.18 2.20
N ALA A 75 7.79 3.82 2.44
CA ALA A 75 8.23 3.32 3.73
C ALA A 75 9.54 3.96 4.15
N GLU A 76 9.62 4.42 5.40
CA GLU A 76 10.76 5.18 5.93
C GLU A 76 11.32 4.52 7.19
N LYS A 77 12.65 4.51 7.30
CA LYS A 77 13.35 3.84 8.40
C LYS A 77 13.02 4.53 9.73
N ASN A 78 12.66 3.75 10.75
CA ASN A 78 12.29 4.23 12.08
C ASN A 78 11.07 5.18 12.12
N TYR A 79 10.31 5.29 11.02
CA TYR A 79 9.08 6.06 11.00
C TYR A 79 7.95 5.28 11.68
N LYS A 80 7.07 6.00 12.38
CA LYS A 80 5.87 5.44 13.00
C LYS A 80 4.72 6.42 12.82
N ASP A 81 3.69 5.96 12.12
CA ASP A 81 2.43 6.67 11.97
C ASP A 81 1.34 5.84 12.63
N SER A 82 0.71 6.39 13.67
CA SER A 82 -0.33 5.71 14.46
C SER A 82 -1.74 5.95 13.89
N SER A 83 -1.84 6.52 12.69
CA SER A 83 -3.10 6.87 12.06
C SER A 83 -3.70 5.72 11.24
N PHE A 84 -3.31 4.45 11.40
CA PHE A 84 -4.01 3.36 10.70
C PHE A 84 -5.13 2.76 11.55
N ILE A 85 -6.24 2.42 10.88
CA ILE A 85 -7.34 1.63 11.44
C ILE A 85 -7.40 0.29 10.73
N ILE A 86 -7.53 -0.79 11.49
CA ILE A 86 -7.85 -2.13 10.99
C ILE A 86 -9.25 -2.50 11.47
N THR A 87 -10.12 -2.90 10.54
CA THR A 87 -11.45 -3.38 10.90
C THR A 87 -11.42 -4.85 11.27
N ASP A 88 -12.47 -5.35 11.93
CA ASP A 88 -12.61 -6.77 12.29
C ASP A 88 -12.50 -7.72 11.08
N GLY A 89 -12.79 -7.23 9.86
CA GLY A 89 -12.62 -7.97 8.60
C GLY A 89 -11.21 -7.87 7.98
N GLY A 90 -10.24 -7.31 8.69
CA GLY A 90 -8.85 -7.13 8.25
C GLY A 90 -8.64 -5.99 7.27
N SER A 91 -9.66 -5.18 6.94
CA SER A 91 -9.47 -4.03 6.05
C SER A 91 -8.67 -2.93 6.74
N ILE A 92 -7.67 -2.40 6.05
CA ILE A 92 -6.78 -1.37 6.55
C ILE A 92 -7.18 -0.01 5.95
N TYR A 93 -7.29 1.00 6.81
CA TYR A 93 -7.59 2.39 6.45
C TYR A 93 -6.60 3.33 7.13
N HIS A 94 -6.47 4.54 6.61
CA HIS A 94 -5.70 5.62 7.23
C HIS A 94 -6.67 6.70 7.76
N GLN A 95 -6.42 7.16 8.99
CA GLN A 95 -7.18 8.16 9.71
C GLN A 95 -6.93 9.52 9.05
N LEU A 96 -8.05 10.16 8.74
CA LEU A 96 -8.20 10.98 7.57
C LEU A 96 -7.38 12.26 7.57
N THR A 97 -6.97 12.63 6.36
CA THR A 97 -6.71 14.00 5.91
C THR A 97 -7.84 14.59 5.04
N ALA A 98 -8.73 13.76 4.47
CA ALA A 98 -10.06 14.14 3.91
C ALA A 98 -10.94 12.90 3.63
N ALA A 99 -12.27 12.99 3.77
CA ALA A 99 -13.21 11.87 3.63
C ALA A 99 -13.29 11.24 2.22
N THR A 100 -12.80 11.94 1.19
CA THR A 100 -12.78 11.48 -0.20
C THR A 100 -11.52 10.69 -0.54
N ASN A 101 -10.56 10.59 0.39
CA ASN A 101 -9.33 9.87 0.17
C ASN A 101 -9.55 8.35 0.29
N MET A 102 -8.85 7.60 -0.56
CA MET A 102 -8.97 6.15 -0.69
C MET A 102 -7.66 5.53 -1.16
N TRP A 103 -7.56 4.22 -0.98
CA TRP A 103 -6.47 3.44 -1.56
C TRP A 103 -6.64 3.33 -3.07
N LEU A 104 -5.54 3.55 -3.77
CA LEU A 104 -5.41 3.42 -5.22
C LEU A 104 -4.26 2.49 -5.55
N ALA A 105 -4.41 1.72 -6.62
CA ALA A 105 -3.32 0.99 -7.26
C ALA A 105 -2.95 1.72 -8.55
N CYS A 106 -1.73 2.23 -8.64
CA CYS A 106 -1.29 3.05 -9.76
C CYS A 106 -0.14 2.40 -10.54
N ASP A 107 -0.21 2.42 -11.86
CA ASP A 107 0.92 2.05 -12.73
C ASP A 107 2.00 3.13 -12.63
N ARG A 108 3.21 2.73 -12.20
CA ARG A 108 4.38 3.59 -12.10
C ARG A 108 5.65 2.84 -12.46
N THR A 109 6.57 3.54 -13.11
CA THR A 109 7.92 3.04 -13.34
C THR A 109 8.78 3.28 -12.10
N VAL A 110 9.35 2.21 -11.53
CA VAL A 110 10.31 2.27 -10.41
C VAL A 110 11.56 1.51 -10.86
N ASN A 111 12.73 2.14 -10.77
CA ASN A 111 14.01 1.57 -11.23
C ASN A 111 14.01 1.02 -12.68
N GLY A 112 13.23 1.64 -13.57
CA GLY A 112 13.13 1.23 -14.98
C GLY A 112 12.18 0.07 -15.25
N GLU A 113 11.52 -0.49 -14.23
CA GLU A 113 10.50 -1.53 -14.37
C GLU A 113 9.10 -0.98 -14.05
N GLN A 114 8.07 -1.48 -14.73
CA GLN A 114 6.69 -1.10 -14.47
C GLN A 114 6.13 -1.88 -13.28
N HIS A 115 5.59 -1.16 -12.31
CA HIS A 115 4.97 -1.74 -11.12
C HIS A 115 3.57 -1.16 -10.89
N LYS A 116 2.71 -1.97 -10.27
CA LYS A 116 1.54 -1.46 -9.55
C LYS A 116 2.02 -0.99 -8.18
N ILE A 117 2.01 0.31 -7.92
CA ILE A 117 2.31 0.85 -6.59
C ILE A 117 1.00 1.03 -5.80
N LEU A 118 1.09 0.92 -4.48
CA LEU A 118 0.04 1.38 -3.60
C LEU A 118 0.12 2.91 -3.48
N ALA A 119 -1.02 3.59 -3.57
CA ALA A 119 -1.13 5.03 -3.45
C ALA A 119 -2.34 5.43 -2.59
N TRP A 120 -2.29 6.63 -2.03
CA TRP A 120 -3.37 7.28 -1.30
C TRP A 120 -3.78 8.55 -2.03
N GLY A 121 -5.08 8.77 -2.20
CA GLY A 121 -5.54 9.87 -3.03
C GLY A 121 -7.04 9.84 -3.27
N ASN A 122 -7.51 10.60 -4.26
CA ASN A 122 -8.93 10.77 -4.54
C ASN A 122 -9.22 10.83 -6.05
N GLN A 123 -10.51 10.81 -6.38
CA GLN A 123 -10.98 11.00 -7.75
C GLN A 123 -10.88 12.48 -8.17
N GLY A 124 -10.79 12.70 -9.48
CA GLY A 124 -10.99 14.00 -10.10
C GLY A 124 -12.41 14.52 -9.88
N SER A 125 -12.62 15.81 -10.16
CA SER A 125 -13.94 16.44 -10.10
C SER A 125 -14.94 15.85 -11.11
N ASP A 126 -14.44 15.13 -12.12
CA ASP A 126 -15.21 14.37 -13.10
C ASP A 126 -15.56 12.95 -12.64
N GLY A 127 -15.20 12.57 -11.39
CA GLY A 127 -15.41 11.26 -10.81
C GLY A 127 -14.46 10.18 -11.33
N ARG A 128 -13.46 10.53 -12.16
CA ARG A 128 -12.47 9.57 -12.67
C ARG A 128 -11.28 9.44 -11.73
N PHE A 129 -10.64 8.27 -11.74
CA PHE A 129 -9.36 8.11 -11.05
C PHE A 129 -8.25 8.83 -11.80
N PRO A 130 -7.18 9.26 -11.11
CA PRO A 130 -5.98 9.79 -11.76
C PRO A 130 -5.41 8.81 -12.80
N ASP A 131 -4.71 9.34 -13.80
CA ASP A 131 -4.19 8.52 -14.90
C ASP A 131 -3.29 7.38 -14.40
N GLY A 132 -3.58 6.18 -14.91
CA GLY A 132 -2.91 4.94 -14.54
C GLY A 132 -3.30 4.40 -13.17
N CYS A 133 -4.28 4.99 -12.48
CA CYS A 133 -4.75 4.54 -11.17
C CYS A 133 -6.13 3.89 -11.24
N SER A 134 -6.36 2.93 -10.34
CA SER A 134 -7.66 2.32 -10.08
C SER A 134 -7.90 2.20 -8.59
N PHE A 135 -9.16 2.10 -8.18
CA PHE A 135 -9.51 1.77 -6.79
C PHE A 135 -8.79 0.52 -6.29
N ALA A 136 -8.38 0.54 -5.03
CA ALA A 136 -7.80 -0.61 -4.35
C ALA A 136 -8.37 -0.78 -2.94
N SER A 137 -8.24 -1.98 -2.39
CA SER A 137 -8.50 -2.28 -0.98
C SER A 137 -7.26 -2.96 -0.42
N VAL A 138 -6.80 -2.49 0.75
CA VAL A 138 -5.68 -3.08 1.47
C VAL A 138 -6.25 -3.91 2.61
N LYS A 139 -5.83 -5.17 2.71
CA LYS A 139 -6.28 -6.10 3.73
C LYS A 139 -5.12 -6.78 4.41
N GLN A 140 -5.27 -7.01 5.70
CA GLN A 140 -4.42 -7.93 6.44
C GLN A 140 -4.71 -9.36 5.97
N SER A 141 -3.66 -10.09 5.64
CA SER A 141 -3.68 -11.52 5.33
C SER A 141 -2.89 -12.22 6.43
N CYS A 142 -3.43 -13.31 6.97
CA CYS A 142 -2.64 -14.20 7.82
C CYS A 142 -1.73 -15.06 6.93
N ALA A 143 -0.61 -15.54 7.47
CA ALA A 143 0.35 -16.35 6.70
C ALA A 143 -0.29 -17.61 6.09
N ASP A 144 -1.34 -18.15 6.73
CA ASP A 144 -2.08 -19.33 6.28
C ASP A 144 -3.02 -19.05 5.09
N ASP A 145 -3.36 -17.79 4.83
CA ASP A 145 -4.27 -17.39 3.74
C ASP A 145 -3.55 -17.32 2.36
N MET A 146 -2.22 -17.41 2.34
CA MET A 146 -1.37 -17.30 1.14
C MET A 146 -0.84 -18.66 0.64
N ALA A 147 -1.29 -19.78 1.21
CA ALA A 147 -0.98 -21.08 0.63
C ALA A 147 -1.56 -21.15 -0.80
N PRO A 148 -0.78 -21.52 -1.83
CA PRO A 148 -1.36 -21.82 -3.12
C PRO A 148 -2.40 -22.91 -2.90
N THR A 149 -3.64 -22.66 -3.32
CA THR A 149 -4.66 -23.70 -3.43
C THR A 149 -4.23 -24.68 -4.52
N ASP A 150 -3.26 -25.54 -4.22
CA ASP A 150 -3.15 -26.83 -4.87
C ASP A 150 -4.26 -27.69 -4.26
N SER A 151 -5.32 -27.88 -5.03
CA SER A 151 -6.36 -28.84 -4.72
C SER A 151 -6.61 -29.66 -5.98
N ALA A 152 -5.97 -30.84 -5.94
CA ALA A 152 -6.37 -32.16 -6.47
C ALA A 152 -7.10 -32.24 -7.83
#